data_AF-A0A356M452-F1
#
_entry.id   AF-A0A356M452-F1
#
_cell.length_a   1.000
_cell.length_b   1.000
_cell.length_c   1.000
_cell.angle_alpha   90.00
_cell.angle_beta   90.00
_cell.angle_gamma   90.00
#
_symmetry.space_group_name_H-M   'P 1'
#
loop_
_entity.id
_entity.type
_entity.pdbx_description
1 polymer ?
#
loop_
_entity_poly.entity_id
_entity_poly.type
_entity_poly.pdbx_seq_one_letter_code
_entity_poly.pdbx_strand_id
1 'polypeptide(L)'
;MEKVKVGVFGAFRGMHLIRALIGQRDVDITAVCDRNEALLAQSKDVLDSSGHKAAFYRDFESFFQHGMDAVILANYAIEHAPYAIRFLESGRHVLSEVLPVETMGQAVELVEAVERSGRVYGYAENYCYFPVAVR
;
A
#
# COMPACT_ATOMS: atom_id res chain seq x y z
N MET A 1 0.63 17.12 -14.01
CA MET A 1 -0.19 16.40 -13.02
C MET A 1 0.58 16.43 -11.71
N GLU A 2 -0.08 16.62 -10.57
CA GLU A 2 0.59 16.47 -9.27
C GLU A 2 0.92 14.98 -9.04
N LYS A 3 2.06 14.68 -8.39
CA LYS A 3 2.43 13.30 -8.08
C LYS A 3 1.51 12.73 -7.02
N VAL A 4 1.10 11.48 -7.17
CA VAL A 4 0.32 10.74 -6.16
C VAL A 4 1.25 10.39 -5.00
N LYS A 5 0.93 10.83 -3.79
CA LYS A 5 1.66 10.50 -2.56
C LYS A 5 1.23 9.12 -2.06
N VAL A 6 2.17 8.20 -1.98
CA VAL A 6 1.93 6.80 -1.66
C VAL A 6 2.61 6.41 -0.35
N GLY A 7 1.83 5.85 0.57
CA GLY A 7 2.35 5.12 1.73
C GLY A 7 2.45 3.62 1.46
N VAL A 8 3.42 2.94 2.07
CA VAL A 8 3.57 1.49 2.01
C VAL A 8 3.50 0.89 3.41
N PHE A 9 2.51 0.05 3.67
CA PHE A 9 2.32 -0.64 4.94
C PHE A 9 2.74 -2.10 4.82
N GLY A 10 3.84 -2.48 5.47
CA GLY A 10 4.54 -3.75 5.32
C GLY A 10 5.70 -3.64 4.32
N ALA A 11 6.93 -3.81 4.80
CA ALA A 11 8.15 -3.53 4.05
C ALA A 11 8.80 -4.77 3.40
N PHE A 12 8.45 -6.00 3.79
CA PHE A 12 9.04 -7.19 3.16
C PHE A 12 8.61 -7.33 1.70
N ARG A 13 7.31 -7.62 1.46
CA ARG A 13 6.76 -7.63 0.10
C ARG A 13 6.70 -6.21 -0.47
N GLY A 14 6.44 -5.20 0.38
CA GLY A 14 6.41 -3.79 0.02
C GLY A 14 7.72 -3.27 -0.59
N MET A 15 8.88 -3.79 -0.22
CA MET A 15 10.17 -3.41 -0.83
C MET A 15 10.18 -3.62 -2.35
N HIS A 16 9.59 -4.70 -2.83
CA HIS A 16 9.51 -4.99 -4.26
C HIS A 16 8.62 -3.97 -4.98
N LEU A 17 7.53 -3.53 -4.32
CA LEU A 17 6.62 -2.50 -4.84
C LEU A 17 7.28 -1.12 -4.80
N ILE A 18 8.00 -0.79 -3.73
CA ILE A 18 8.83 0.42 -3.62
C ILE A 18 9.79 0.48 -4.82
N ARG A 19 10.53 -0.61 -5.08
CA ARG A 19 11.46 -0.68 -6.22
C ARG A 19 10.79 -0.55 -7.58
N ALA A 20 9.57 -1.08 -7.74
CA ALA A 20 8.82 -0.93 -8.98
C ALA A 20 8.31 0.51 -9.21
N LEU A 21 8.06 1.24 -8.13
CA LEU A 21 7.61 2.63 -8.15
C LEU A 21 8.75 3.63 -8.25
N ILE A 22 9.97 3.26 -7.85
CA ILE A 22 11.16 4.09 -8.06
C ILE A 22 11.34 4.36 -9.56
N GLY A 23 11.39 5.66 -9.91
CA GLY A 23 11.50 6.13 -11.29
C GLY A 23 10.16 6.40 -11.99
N GLN A 24 9.02 6.04 -11.40
CA GLN A 24 7.71 6.46 -11.89
C GLN A 24 7.54 7.97 -11.68
N ARG A 25 7.26 8.71 -12.75
CA ARG A 25 7.23 10.19 -12.72
C ARG A 25 6.03 10.74 -11.96
N ASP A 26 4.94 9.99 -11.89
CA ASP A 26 3.65 10.41 -11.33
C ASP A 26 3.43 9.93 -9.89
N VAL A 27 4.45 9.35 -9.26
CA VAL A 27 4.36 8.79 -7.89
C VAL A 27 5.46 9.40 -7.00
N ASP A 28 5.09 9.65 -5.75
CA ASP A 28 6.04 9.96 -4.68
C ASP A 28 5.79 9.06 -3.46
N ILE A 29 6.79 8.29 -3.04
CA ILE A 29 6.70 7.42 -1.87
C ILE A 29 7.02 8.25 -0.63
N THR A 30 6.01 8.59 0.16
CA THR A 30 6.14 9.54 1.27
C THR A 30 6.16 8.89 2.65
N ALA A 31 5.73 7.63 2.76
CA ALA A 31 5.73 6.93 4.04
C ALA A 31 5.93 5.41 3.89
N VAL A 32 6.66 4.81 4.84
CA VAL A 32 6.76 3.35 4.98
C VAL A 32 6.51 2.97 6.44
N CYS A 33 5.73 1.92 6.66
CA CYS A 33 5.45 1.40 7.99
C CYS A 33 5.70 -0.10 8.09
N ASP A 34 6.49 -0.52 9.07
CA ASP A 34 6.72 -1.93 9.40
C ASP A 34 7.19 -2.04 10.87
N ARG A 35 6.88 -3.16 11.55
CA ARG A 35 7.35 -3.39 12.92
C ARG A 35 8.83 -3.78 12.96
N ASN A 36 9.36 -4.31 11.85
CA ASN A 36 10.74 -4.77 11.73
C ASN A 36 11.68 -3.63 11.34
N GLU A 37 12.52 -3.21 12.28
CA GLU A 37 13.47 -2.12 12.10
C GLU A 37 14.50 -2.37 10.98
N ALA A 38 14.92 -3.62 10.79
CA ALA A 38 15.86 -3.95 9.73
C ALA A 38 15.25 -3.74 8.33
N LEU A 39 13.95 -4.07 8.17
CA LEU A 39 13.24 -3.81 6.91
C LEU A 39 13.00 -2.32 6.67
N LEU A 40 12.71 -1.55 7.73
CA LEU A 40 12.61 -0.09 7.64
C LEU A 40 13.94 0.55 7.26
N ALA A 41 15.05 0.12 7.87
CA ALA A 41 16.39 0.61 7.54
C ALA A 41 16.73 0.32 6.06
N GLN A 42 16.47 -0.89 5.58
CA GLN A 42 16.65 -1.23 4.16
C GLN A 42 15.77 -0.36 3.24
N SER A 43 14.52 -0.09 3.65
CA SER A 43 13.60 0.74 2.86
C SER A 43 14.10 2.17 2.78
N LYS A 44 14.65 2.67 3.89
CA LYS A 44 15.27 3.99 3.97
C LYS A 44 16.47 4.11 3.05
N ASP A 45 17.40 3.16 3.10
CA ASP A 45 18.60 3.18 2.25
C ASP A 45 18.24 3.21 0.76
N VAL A 46 17.22 2.44 0.36
CA VAL A 46 16.72 2.39 -1.03
C VAL A 46 16.08 3.71 -1.44
N LEU A 47 15.24 4.30 -0.59
CA LEU A 47 14.54 5.55 -0.89
C LEU A 47 15.47 6.76 -0.89
N ASP A 48 16.39 6.84 0.09
CA ASP A 48 17.40 7.91 0.18
C ASP A 48 18.33 7.87 -1.06
N SER A 49 18.76 6.68 -1.48
CA SER A 49 19.59 6.51 -2.70
C SER A 49 18.85 6.86 -4.00
N SER A 50 17.51 6.85 -3.96
CA SER A 50 16.66 7.15 -5.12
C SER A 50 16.13 8.59 -5.12
N GLY A 51 16.51 9.40 -4.11
CA GLY A 51 16.10 10.81 -3.98
C GLY A 51 14.67 11.02 -3.47
N HIS A 52 14.02 9.98 -2.94
CA HIS A 52 12.72 10.10 -2.28
C HIS A 52 12.91 10.48 -0.80
N LYS A 53 11.99 11.30 -0.27
CA LYS A 53 11.97 11.64 1.16
C LYS A 53 10.73 11.03 1.80
N ALA A 54 10.92 9.93 2.52
CA ALA A 54 9.83 9.24 3.21
C ALA A 54 9.94 9.36 4.74
N ALA A 55 8.79 9.36 5.40
CA ALA A 55 8.68 9.13 6.84
C ALA A 55 8.59 7.62 7.14
N PHE A 56 9.17 7.19 8.26
CA PHE A 56 9.20 5.78 8.65
C PHE A 56 8.48 5.60 9.97
N TYR A 57 7.55 4.64 10.01
CA TYR A 57 6.68 4.38 11.15
C TYR A 57 6.78 2.92 11.59
N ARG A 58 6.52 2.69 12.88
CA ARG A 58 6.52 1.34 13.48
C ARG A 58 5.15 0.88 13.95
N ASP A 59 4.20 1.80 14.01
CA ASP A 59 2.83 1.57 14.40
C ASP A 59 1.86 2.11 13.36
N PHE A 60 0.73 1.43 13.25
CA PHE A 60 -0.29 1.74 12.27
C PHE A 60 -0.92 3.12 12.52
N GLU A 61 -1.21 3.50 13.76
CA GLU A 61 -1.95 4.74 14.04
C GLU A 61 -1.14 5.97 13.62
N SER A 62 0.16 6.01 13.92
CA SER A 62 1.03 7.10 13.47
C SER A 62 1.18 7.14 11.96
N PHE A 63 1.30 5.98 11.31
CA PHE A 63 1.33 5.87 9.84
C PHE A 63 0.01 6.33 9.21
N PHE A 64 -1.13 6.00 9.83
CA PHE A 64 -2.46 6.36 9.37
C PHE A 64 -2.71 7.87 9.41
N GLN A 65 -2.04 8.62 10.29
CA GLN A 65 -2.13 10.09 10.30
C GLN A 65 -1.28 10.77 9.21
N HIS A 66 -0.41 10.03 8.51
CA HIS A 66 0.43 10.60 7.46
C HIS A 66 -0.41 11.05 6.25
N GLY A 67 -0.16 12.27 5.78
CA GLY A 67 -0.84 12.84 4.61
C GLY A 67 -0.38 12.17 3.31
N MET A 68 -1.17 11.23 2.80
CA MET A 68 -0.95 10.50 1.55
C MET A 68 -2.28 10.36 0.78
N ASP A 69 -2.20 10.19 -0.54
CA ASP A 69 -3.36 10.03 -1.41
C ASP A 69 -3.77 8.56 -1.56
N ALA A 70 -2.78 7.66 -1.52
CA ALA A 70 -2.96 6.23 -1.67
C ALA A 70 -2.07 5.43 -0.71
N VAL A 71 -2.47 4.20 -0.40
CA VAL A 71 -1.68 3.25 0.38
C VAL A 71 -1.57 1.92 -0.33
N ILE A 72 -0.39 1.31 -0.22
CA ILE A 72 -0.13 -0.08 -0.57
C ILE A 72 -0.15 -0.91 0.70
N LEU A 73 -1.05 -1.88 0.79
CA LEU A 73 -1.08 -2.86 1.87
C LEU A 73 -0.29 -4.10 1.44
N ALA A 74 0.83 -4.31 2.11
CA ALA A 74 1.75 -5.43 1.95
C ALA A 74 2.17 -5.98 3.33
N ASN A 75 1.30 -5.82 4.34
CA ASN A 75 1.44 -6.35 5.69
C ASN A 75 0.99 -7.82 5.73
N TYR A 76 0.66 -8.34 6.91
CA TYR A 76 0.21 -9.72 7.03
C TYR A 76 -1.11 -9.93 6.27
N ALA A 77 -1.13 -10.95 5.40
CA ALA A 77 -2.12 -11.12 4.35
C ALA A 77 -3.58 -11.02 4.85
N ILE A 78 -3.93 -11.72 5.93
CA ILE A 78 -5.31 -11.78 6.44
C ILE A 78 -5.79 -10.48 7.10
N GLU A 79 -4.90 -9.51 7.31
CA GLU A 79 -5.24 -8.23 7.94
C GLU A 79 -5.54 -7.12 6.92
N HIS A 80 -5.46 -7.40 5.60
CA HIS A 80 -5.62 -6.37 4.57
C HIS A 80 -6.99 -5.69 4.63
N ALA A 81 -8.10 -6.43 4.68
CA ALA A 81 -9.44 -5.86 4.65
C ALA A 81 -9.72 -4.85 5.77
N PRO A 82 -9.49 -5.15 7.07
CA PRO A 82 -9.68 -4.18 8.14
C PRO A 82 -8.91 -2.86 7.94
N TYR A 83 -7.66 -2.94 7.47
CA TYR A 83 -6.86 -1.74 7.20
C TYR A 83 -7.31 -1.01 5.94
N ALA A 84 -7.64 -1.75 4.87
CA ALA A 84 -8.15 -1.18 3.62
C ALA A 84 -9.41 -0.37 3.86
N ILE A 85 -10.37 -0.91 4.61
CA ILE A 85 -11.62 -0.22 4.97
C ILE A 85 -11.32 1.11 5.66
N ARG A 86 -10.43 1.13 6.66
CA ARG A 86 -10.04 2.38 7.35
C ARG A 86 -9.45 3.43 6.40
N PHE A 87 -8.63 3.02 5.44
CA PHE A 87 -8.06 3.94 4.46
C PHE A 87 -9.11 4.44 3.46
N LEU A 88 -9.96 3.55 2.94
CA LEU A 88 -11.04 3.91 2.02
C LEU A 88 -12.01 4.92 2.66
N GLU A 89 -12.48 4.65 3.88
CA GLU A 89 -13.41 5.51 4.60
C GLU A 89 -12.84 6.89 4.93
N SER A 90 -11.52 6.98 5.07
CA SER A 90 -10.83 8.27 5.25
C SER A 90 -10.55 9.02 3.94
N GLY A 91 -11.01 8.49 2.80
CA GLY A 91 -10.87 9.12 1.49
C GLY A 91 -9.57 8.81 0.75
N ARG A 92 -8.81 7.78 1.16
CA ARG A 92 -7.57 7.35 0.51
C ARG A 92 -7.79 6.17 -0.41
N HIS A 93 -7.02 6.13 -1.50
CA HIS A 93 -7.00 4.98 -2.40
C HIS A 93 -6.21 3.82 -1.79
N VAL A 94 -6.57 2.58 -2.14
CA VAL A 94 -5.92 1.39 -1.60
C VAL A 94 -5.51 0.46 -2.73
N LEU A 95 -4.29 -0.05 -2.66
CA LEU A 95 -3.84 -1.22 -3.42
C LEU A 95 -3.45 -2.29 -2.40
N SER A 96 -4.11 -3.44 -2.42
CA SER A 96 -3.81 -4.54 -1.49
C SER A 96 -3.13 -5.69 -2.21
N GLU A 97 -2.08 -6.21 -1.59
CA GLU A 97 -1.50 -7.51 -1.96
C GLU A 97 -2.54 -8.64 -1.89
N VAL A 98 -2.19 -9.77 -2.49
CA VAL A 98 -3.08 -10.94 -2.62
C VAL A 98 -3.54 -11.47 -1.25
N LEU A 99 -4.64 -12.25 -1.24
CA LEU A 99 -5.35 -12.71 -0.04
C LEU A 99 -5.91 -11.54 0.79
N PRO A 100 -6.82 -10.73 0.23
CA PRO A 100 -7.20 -9.45 0.82
C PRO A 100 -8.15 -9.60 2.02
N VAL A 101 -8.75 -10.78 2.19
CA VAL A 101 -9.80 -11.07 3.17
C VAL A 101 -9.55 -12.44 3.81
N GLU A 102 -9.86 -12.56 5.09
CA GLU A 102 -9.86 -13.83 5.84
C GLU A 102 -11.23 -14.51 5.79
N THR A 103 -12.30 -13.72 5.78
CA THR A 103 -13.68 -14.22 5.85
C THR A 103 -14.56 -13.62 4.75
N MET A 104 -15.66 -14.30 4.44
CA MET A 104 -16.66 -13.77 3.50
C MET A 104 -17.32 -12.48 4.02
N GLY A 105 -17.43 -12.31 5.34
CA GLY A 105 -17.92 -11.06 5.95
C GLY A 105 -17.02 -9.88 5.61
N GLN A 106 -15.70 -10.06 5.77
CA GLN A 106 -14.72 -9.03 5.38
C GLN A 106 -14.77 -8.70 3.88
N ALA A 107 -15.09 -9.67 3.02
CA ALA A 107 -15.28 -9.41 1.59
C ALA A 107 -16.45 -8.48 1.33
N VAL A 108 -17.58 -8.70 2.01
CA VAL A 108 -18.76 -7.82 1.90
C VAL A 108 -18.43 -6.43 2.44
N GLU A 109 -17.87 -6.34 3.65
CA GLU A 109 -17.50 -5.07 4.28
C GLU A 109 -16.55 -4.24 3.42
N LEU A 110 -15.57 -4.89 2.79
CA LEU A 110 -14.62 -4.23 1.90
C LEU A 110 -15.29 -3.68 0.65
N VAL A 111 -16.16 -4.45 0.00
CA VAL A 111 -16.93 -4.00 -1.18
C VAL A 111 -17.78 -2.79 -0.82
N GLU A 112 -18.53 -2.86 0.28
CA GLU A 112 -19.36 -1.74 0.71
C GLU A 112 -18.52 -0.49 1.05
N ALA A 113 -17.33 -0.66 1.65
CA ALA A 113 -16.43 0.46 1.93
C ALA A 113 -15.93 1.14 0.64
N VAL A 114 -15.65 0.36 -0.41
CA VAL A 114 -15.31 0.89 -1.74
C VAL A 114 -16.48 1.70 -2.31
N GLU A 115 -17.69 1.14 -2.28
CA GLU A 115 -18.90 1.81 -2.80
C GLU A 115 -19.23 3.09 -2.03
N ARG A 116 -19.18 3.06 -0.69
CA ARG A 116 -19.46 4.23 0.16
C ARG A 116 -18.43 5.34 0.02
N SER A 117 -17.15 4.98 -0.06
CA SER A 117 -16.05 5.96 -0.11
C SER A 117 -15.88 6.61 -1.48
N GLY A 118 -16.32 5.94 -2.55
CA GLY A 118 -16.05 6.33 -3.93
C GLY A 118 -14.56 6.27 -4.29
N ARG A 119 -13.73 5.59 -3.47
CA ARG A 119 -12.29 5.47 -3.68
C ARG A 119 -11.95 4.20 -4.44
N VAL A 120 -10.90 4.30 -5.25
CA VAL A 120 -10.32 3.15 -5.93
C VAL A 120 -9.69 2.19 -4.93
N TYR A 121 -10.11 0.93 -5.02
CA TYR A 121 -9.45 -0.22 -4.43
C TYR A 121 -8.90 -1.12 -5.54
N GLY A 122 -7.62 -1.50 -5.45
CA GLY A 122 -6.96 -2.41 -6.37
C GLY A 122 -6.58 -3.71 -5.68
N TYR A 123 -6.86 -4.83 -6.35
CA TYR A 123 -6.33 -6.15 -5.97
C TYR A 123 -5.04 -6.42 -6.76
N ALA A 124 -3.90 -6.52 -6.07
CA ALA A 124 -2.57 -6.61 -6.69
C ALA A 124 -2.22 -8.02 -7.19
N GLU A 125 -3.12 -8.65 -7.95
CA GLU A 125 -2.86 -9.92 -8.63
C GLU A 125 -1.92 -9.72 -9.82
N ASN A 126 -0.63 -9.94 -9.59
CA ASN A 126 0.40 -9.68 -10.58
C ASN A 126 0.43 -10.72 -11.71
N TYR A 127 -0.10 -11.93 -11.49
CA TYR A 127 -0.07 -12.99 -12.52
C TYR A 127 -0.93 -12.62 -13.74
N CYS A 128 -1.96 -11.81 -13.55
CA CYS A 128 -2.78 -11.25 -14.64
C CYS A 128 -1.98 -10.45 -15.67
N TYR A 129 -0.78 -9.99 -15.32
CA TYR A 129 0.07 -9.15 -16.16
C TYR A 129 1.28 -9.88 -16.73
N PHE A 130 1.39 -11.19 -16.52
CA PHE A 130 2.50 -11.97 -17.08
C PHE A 130 2.26 -12.19 -18.59
N PRO A 131 3.31 -12.14 -19.45
CA PRO A 131 3.14 -12.30 -20.89
C PRO A 131 2.43 -13.59 -21.32
N VAL A 132 2.50 -14.65 -20.50
CA VAL A 132 1.80 -15.92 -20.76
C VAL A 132 0.29 -15.85 -20.48
N ALA A 133 -0.14 -14.93 -19.62
CA ALA A 133 -1.53 -14.74 -19.23
C ALA A 133 -2.26 -13.71 -20.11
N VAL A 134 -1.52 -12.73 -20.64
CA VAL A 134 -2.04 -11.69 -21.54
C VAL A 134 -2.06 -12.25 -22.97
N ARG A 135 -3.26 -12.59 -23.47
CA ARG A 135 -3.48 -13.03 -24.86
C ARG A 135 -3.60 -11.85 -25.82
#